data_AF-A0A378XXP8-F1
#
_entry.id   AF-A0A378XXP8-F1
#
_cell.length_a   1.000
_cell.length_b   1.000
_cell.length_c   1.000
_cell.angle_alpha   90.00
_cell.angle_beta   90.00
_cell.angle_gamma   90.00
#
_symmetry.space_group_name_H-M   'P 1'
#
loop_
_entity.id
_entity.type
_entity.pdbx_description
1 polymer ?
#
loop_
_entity_poly.entity_id
_entity_poly.type
_entity_poly.pdbx_seq_one_letter_code
_entity_poly.pdbx_strand_id
1 'polypeptide(L)'
;MRKIGILLLSFSLFFVFGASIRAAGVSDSIAKKADHAYNSNLKNTALTISYKKEGKQFNYKSQYIPIKDLFSGYVDSVSWDAKKKVALVENQGKVFVLNVSGKEIIPLSNQIVAPTEWTRISKGSVEVKASVIAYVFDRYGDSYKDKEREAWREKLDFLDIKETDGFPGIRDSYLHVSLTYNDK
;
A
#
# COMPACT_ATOMS: atom_id res chain seq x y z
N MET A 1 72.97 -22.81 -38.61
CA MET A 1 71.84 -22.04 -39.18
C MET A 1 70.95 -21.58 -38.03
N ARG A 2 70.98 -20.28 -37.70
CA ARG A 2 70.14 -19.66 -36.65
C ARG A 2 68.79 -19.29 -37.27
N LYS A 3 67.68 -19.72 -36.66
CA LYS A 3 66.34 -19.16 -36.96
C LYS A 3 65.88 -18.33 -35.77
N ILE A 4 65.65 -17.05 -36.05
CA ILE A 4 65.07 -16.04 -35.16
C ILE A 4 63.56 -16.27 -35.15
N GLY A 5 62.97 -16.48 -33.98
CA GLY A 5 61.53 -16.52 -33.77
C GLY A 5 61.12 -15.34 -32.89
N ILE A 6 60.51 -14.33 -33.50
CA ILE A 6 59.89 -13.18 -32.85
C ILE A 6 58.58 -13.66 -32.20
N LEU A 7 58.43 -13.47 -30.89
CA LEU A 7 57.14 -13.70 -30.20
C LEU A 7 56.52 -12.34 -29.84
N LEU A 8 55.31 -12.12 -30.34
CA LEU A 8 54.50 -10.91 -30.18
C LEU A 8 54.06 -10.69 -28.72
N LEU A 9 54.20 -9.45 -28.25
CA LEU A 9 53.52 -8.95 -27.04
C LEU A 9 52.02 -8.77 -27.33
N SER A 10 51.18 -9.57 -26.67
CA SER A 10 49.73 -9.36 -26.65
C SER A 10 49.37 -8.29 -25.62
N PHE A 11 48.87 -7.14 -26.09
CA PHE A 11 48.36 -6.06 -25.24
C PHE A 11 46.88 -6.34 -24.91
N SER A 12 46.61 -6.89 -23.73
CA SER A 12 45.25 -7.17 -23.26
C SER A 12 44.56 -5.86 -22.83
N LEU A 13 43.65 -5.36 -23.67
CA LEU A 13 42.83 -4.19 -23.39
C LEU A 13 41.71 -4.59 -22.40
N PHE A 14 41.90 -4.30 -21.10
CA PHE A 14 40.84 -4.45 -20.10
C PHE A 14 39.81 -3.32 -20.27
N PHE A 15 38.71 -3.62 -20.97
CA PHE A 15 37.51 -2.79 -20.89
C PHE A 15 36.87 -2.99 -19.51
N VAL A 16 37.21 -2.12 -18.56
CA VAL A 16 36.43 -1.97 -17.34
C VAL A 16 35.12 -1.31 -17.74
N PHE A 17 34.08 -2.12 -17.97
CA PHE A 17 32.71 -1.63 -18.03
C PHE A 17 32.39 -1.03 -16.66
N GLY A 18 32.53 0.30 -16.56
CA GLY A 18 31.99 1.07 -15.46
C GLY A 18 30.47 0.94 -15.50
N ALA A 19 29.94 -0.02 -14.74
CA ALA A 19 28.52 -0.06 -14.45
C ALA A 19 28.18 1.24 -13.73
N SER A 20 27.59 2.18 -14.44
CA SER A 20 26.97 3.35 -13.85
C SER A 20 25.82 2.86 -13.00
N ILE A 21 26.05 2.70 -11.70
CA ILE A 21 24.99 2.53 -10.72
C ILE A 21 24.20 3.83 -10.78
N ARG A 22 23.13 3.83 -11.58
CA ARG A 22 22.10 4.86 -11.44
C ARG A 22 21.55 4.67 -10.04
N ALA A 23 21.81 5.64 -9.16
CA ALA A 23 21.09 5.75 -7.91
C ALA A 23 19.60 5.64 -8.25
N ALA A 24 18.93 4.61 -7.74
CA ALA A 24 17.50 4.51 -7.84
C ALA A 24 16.96 5.80 -7.23
N GLY A 25 16.38 6.68 -8.06
CA GLY A 25 15.74 7.89 -7.57
C GLY A 25 14.77 7.51 -6.47
N VAL A 26 14.77 8.26 -5.37
CA VAL A 26 13.83 8.04 -4.26
C VAL A 26 12.43 8.18 -4.84
N SER A 27 11.77 7.05 -5.11
CA SER A 27 10.39 7.04 -5.56
C SER A 27 9.52 7.51 -4.39
N ASP A 28 8.53 8.36 -4.66
CA ASP A 28 7.57 8.77 -3.64
C ASP A 28 6.85 7.53 -3.08
N SER A 29 6.60 7.51 -1.77
CA SER A 29 5.85 6.40 -1.18
C SER A 29 4.40 6.38 -1.69
N ILE A 30 3.77 5.20 -1.67
CA ILE A 30 2.35 5.05 -2.01
C ILE A 30 1.45 6.06 -1.30
N ALA A 31 1.74 6.36 -0.02
CA ALA A 31 0.94 7.33 0.73
C ALA A 31 1.03 8.75 0.15
N LYS A 32 2.21 9.17 -0.33
CA LYS A 32 2.37 10.48 -0.99
C LYS A 32 1.70 10.51 -2.36
N LYS A 33 1.87 9.44 -3.16
CA LYS A 33 1.24 9.31 -4.48
C LYS A 33 -0.28 9.34 -4.36
N ALA A 34 -0.83 8.62 -3.38
CA ALA A 34 -2.25 8.61 -3.06
C ALA A 34 -2.77 9.99 -2.63
N ASP A 35 -2.06 10.68 -1.73
CA ASP A 35 -2.43 12.03 -1.31
C ASP A 35 -2.38 13.04 -2.48
N HIS A 36 -1.46 12.87 -3.43
CA HIS A 36 -1.41 13.67 -4.65
C HIS A 36 -2.60 13.36 -5.59
N ALA A 37 -2.92 12.09 -5.80
CA ALA A 37 -4.02 11.66 -6.67
C ALA A 37 -5.39 12.21 -6.21
N TYR A 38 -5.61 12.30 -4.89
CA TYR A 38 -6.91 12.63 -4.31
C TYR A 38 -6.95 13.97 -3.54
N ASN A 39 -5.97 14.86 -3.73
CA ASN A 39 -5.83 16.14 -3.03
C ASN A 39 -5.54 16.01 -1.51
N SER A 40 -4.28 16.24 -1.16
CA SER A 40 -3.74 16.17 0.22
C SER A 40 -4.34 17.17 1.21
N ASN A 41 -5.07 18.18 0.73
CA ASN A 41 -5.70 19.20 1.57
C ASN A 41 -7.04 18.74 2.16
N LEU A 42 -7.69 17.72 1.60
CA LEU A 42 -8.95 17.20 2.13
C LEU A 42 -8.71 16.57 3.50
N LYS A 43 -9.38 17.07 4.55
CA LYS A 43 -9.18 16.61 5.93
C LYS A 43 -10.25 15.67 6.45
N ASN A 44 -11.29 15.40 5.65
CA ASN A 44 -12.42 14.56 6.01
C ASN A 44 -12.56 13.39 5.03
N THR A 45 -13.18 12.31 5.47
CA THR A 45 -13.41 11.10 4.66
C THR A 45 -14.87 10.68 4.76
N ALA A 46 -15.49 10.40 3.62
CA ALA A 46 -16.81 9.80 3.53
C ALA A 46 -16.63 8.42 2.93
N LEU A 47 -16.85 7.37 3.72
CA LEU A 47 -16.71 5.99 3.30
C LEU A 47 -18.08 5.42 3.00
N THR A 48 -18.24 4.84 1.81
CA THR A 48 -19.39 4.02 1.43
C THR A 48 -18.90 2.62 1.16
N ILE A 49 -19.39 1.62 1.90
CA ILE A 49 -19.08 0.21 1.67
C ILE A 49 -20.30 -0.44 1.04
N SER A 50 -20.12 -1.06 -0.12
CA SER A 50 -21.11 -1.89 -0.79
C SER A 50 -20.73 -3.36 -0.65
N TYR A 51 -21.63 -4.17 -0.08
CA TYR A 51 -21.44 -5.61 0.07
C TYR A 51 -22.81 -6.31 0.06
N LYS A 52 -22.99 -7.33 -0.79
CA LYS A 52 -24.22 -8.15 -0.86
C LYS A 52 -25.53 -7.33 -0.80
N LYS A 53 -25.78 -6.49 -1.81
CA LYS A 53 -26.96 -5.58 -1.93
C LYS A 53 -27.17 -4.58 -0.78
N GLU A 54 -26.35 -4.63 0.27
CA GLU A 54 -26.39 -3.72 1.41
C GLU A 54 -25.28 -2.66 1.28
N GLY A 55 -25.58 -1.46 1.78
CA GLY A 55 -24.66 -0.33 1.80
C GLY A 55 -24.51 0.22 3.21
N LYS A 56 -23.28 0.46 3.66
CA LYS A 56 -22.99 1.22 4.88
C LYS A 56 -22.29 2.51 4.52
N GLN A 57 -22.64 3.59 5.22
CA GLN A 57 -22.00 4.88 5.03
C GLN A 57 -21.46 5.42 6.35
N PHE A 58 -20.25 5.95 6.32
CA PHE A 58 -19.57 6.54 7.45
C PHE A 58 -18.98 7.90 7.06
N ASN A 59 -19.02 8.86 7.99
CA ASN A 59 -18.45 10.18 7.80
C ASN A 59 -17.46 10.49 8.92
N TYR A 60 -16.20 10.69 8.55
CA TYR A 60 -15.12 10.97 9.48
C TYR A 60 -14.63 12.40 9.30
N LYS A 61 -14.49 13.14 10.41
CA LYS A 61 -13.71 14.39 10.45
C LYS A 61 -12.21 14.08 10.49
N SER A 62 -11.76 13.25 9.55
CA SER A 62 -10.39 12.81 9.41
C SER A 62 -10.06 12.22 8.05
N GLN A 63 -8.77 12.20 7.70
CA GLN A 63 -8.21 11.51 6.53
C GLN A 63 -8.02 10.00 6.73
N TYR A 64 -8.40 9.50 7.91
CA TYR A 64 -8.18 8.11 8.32
C TYR A 64 -9.51 7.46 8.69
N ILE A 65 -9.61 6.16 8.39
CA ILE A 65 -10.78 5.32 8.60
C ILE A 65 -10.42 4.29 9.68
N PRO A 66 -11.24 4.11 10.74
CA PRO A 66 -11.08 3.01 11.67
C PRO A 66 -11.11 1.66 10.95
N ILE A 67 -10.10 0.82 11.17
CA ILE A 67 -9.99 -0.47 10.46
C ILE A 67 -11.16 -1.42 10.75
N LYS A 68 -11.81 -1.25 11.91
CA LYS A 68 -12.99 -2.03 12.27
C LYS A 68 -14.16 -1.71 11.35
N ASP A 69 -14.40 -0.43 11.08
CA ASP A 69 -15.49 -0.01 10.18
C ASP A 69 -15.21 -0.45 8.75
N LEU A 70 -13.93 -0.44 8.36
CA LEU A 70 -13.48 -0.87 7.04
C LEU A 70 -13.66 -2.37 6.84
N PHE A 71 -13.12 -3.21 7.75
CA PHE A 71 -12.96 -4.65 7.50
C PHE A 71 -13.93 -5.56 8.27
N SER A 72 -14.52 -5.11 9.39
CA SER A 72 -15.33 -5.98 10.26
C SER A 72 -16.60 -6.47 9.55
N GLY A 73 -16.75 -7.80 9.47
CA GLY A 73 -17.86 -8.45 8.78
C GLY A 73 -17.58 -8.78 7.31
N TYR A 74 -16.41 -8.41 6.78
CA TYR A 74 -15.99 -8.72 5.40
C TYR A 74 -14.79 -9.67 5.37
N VAL A 75 -13.93 -9.60 6.38
CA VAL A 75 -12.78 -10.50 6.58
C VAL A 75 -13.05 -11.51 7.71
N ASP A 76 -12.19 -12.53 7.84
CA ASP A 76 -12.30 -13.56 8.89
C ASP A 76 -12.14 -12.99 10.30
N SER A 77 -11.17 -12.09 10.52
CA SER A 77 -11.06 -11.41 11.82
C SER A 77 -10.36 -10.04 11.76
N VAL A 78 -10.71 -9.17 12.72
CA VAL A 78 -9.98 -7.94 13.02
C VAL A 78 -9.64 -7.95 14.51
N SER A 79 -8.36 -7.98 14.86
CA SER A 79 -7.89 -8.10 16.25
C SER A 79 -6.78 -7.10 16.59
N TRP A 80 -6.48 -6.98 17.88
CA TRP A 80 -5.46 -6.07 18.42
C TRP A 80 -4.49 -6.84 19.31
N ASP A 81 -3.19 -6.76 18.99
CA ASP A 81 -2.11 -7.21 19.86
C ASP A 81 -1.55 -6.01 20.62
N ALA A 82 -1.98 -5.86 21.87
CA ALA A 82 -1.56 -4.75 22.74
C ALA A 82 -0.06 -4.77 23.06
N LYS A 83 0.56 -5.95 23.12
CA LYS A 83 1.97 -6.11 23.47
C LYS A 83 2.85 -5.62 22.33
N LYS A 84 2.50 -6.00 21.09
CA LYS A 84 3.22 -5.56 19.88
C LYS A 84 2.76 -4.20 19.37
N LYS A 85 1.62 -3.70 19.86
CA LYS A 85 0.95 -2.50 19.37
C LYS A 85 0.65 -2.57 17.87
N VAL A 86 0.05 -3.69 17.45
CA VAL A 86 -0.37 -3.90 16.06
C VAL A 86 -1.82 -4.31 16.00
N ALA A 87 -2.51 -3.83 14.98
CA ALA A 87 -3.78 -4.43 14.58
C ALA A 87 -3.53 -5.47 13.48
N LEU A 88 -4.35 -6.53 13.52
CA LEU A 88 -4.27 -7.66 12.61
C LEU A 88 -5.61 -7.77 11.89
N VAL A 89 -5.58 -7.78 10.56
CA VAL A 89 -6.73 -8.04 9.70
C VAL A 89 -6.45 -9.36 9.00
N GLU A 90 -7.13 -10.42 9.42
CA GLU A 90 -6.93 -11.77 8.91
C GLU A 90 -8.05 -12.15 7.95
N ASN A 91 -7.66 -12.72 6.82
CA ASN A 91 -8.59 -13.31 5.86
C ASN A 91 -7.84 -14.39 5.06
N GLN A 92 -8.49 -15.52 4.79
CA GLN A 92 -7.95 -16.56 3.91
C GLN A 92 -6.54 -17.05 4.32
N GLY A 93 -6.28 -17.12 5.63
CA GLY A 93 -4.99 -17.57 6.20
C GLY A 93 -3.82 -16.58 6.08
N LYS A 94 -4.05 -15.40 5.52
CA LYS A 94 -3.08 -14.28 5.46
C LYS A 94 -3.49 -13.17 6.41
N VAL A 95 -2.50 -12.37 6.84
CA VAL A 95 -2.71 -11.32 7.84
C VAL A 95 -2.11 -10.00 7.37
N PHE A 96 -2.93 -8.97 7.28
CA PHE A 96 -2.48 -7.59 7.11
C PHE A 96 -2.21 -6.97 8.48
N VAL A 97 -0.97 -6.56 8.70
CA VAL A 97 -0.47 -6.07 9.99
C VAL A 97 -0.34 -4.54 9.92
N LEU A 98 -1.17 -3.84 10.69
CA LEU A 98 -1.09 -2.39 10.83
C LEU A 98 -0.30 -2.03 12.08
N ASN A 99 0.93 -1.59 11.88
CA ASN A 99 1.89 -1.33 12.93
C ASN A 99 1.86 0.13 13.42
N VAL A 100 1.43 0.35 14.66
CA VAL A 100 1.42 1.68 15.31
C VAL A 100 2.45 1.79 16.44
N SER A 101 3.37 0.83 16.54
CA SER A 101 4.39 0.78 17.59
C SER A 101 5.54 1.76 17.39
N GLY A 102 5.77 2.20 16.14
CA GLY A 102 6.94 2.97 15.73
C GLY A 102 8.23 2.14 15.61
N LYS A 103 8.16 0.82 15.83
CA LYS A 103 9.29 -0.10 15.70
C LYS A 103 9.14 -0.94 14.45
N GLU A 104 10.26 -1.33 13.84
CA GLU A 104 10.24 -2.29 12.75
C GLU A 104 9.69 -3.65 13.24
N ILE A 105 8.93 -4.31 12.39
CA ILE A 105 8.35 -5.64 12.66
C ILE A 105 8.82 -6.58 11.57
N ILE A 106 9.42 -7.70 11.99
CA ILE A 106 9.77 -8.79 11.10
C ILE A 106 8.49 -9.59 10.84
N PRO A 107 7.95 -9.59 9.60
CA PRO A 107 6.73 -10.31 9.29
C PRO A 107 6.95 -11.82 9.37
N LEU A 108 5.93 -12.54 9.83
CA LEU A 108 5.82 -13.99 9.56
C LEU A 108 5.54 -14.24 8.07
N SER A 109 5.71 -15.48 7.62
CA SER A 109 5.56 -15.84 6.19
C SER A 109 4.17 -15.54 5.60
N ASN A 110 3.13 -15.50 6.43
CA ASN A 110 1.75 -15.16 6.03
C ASN A 110 1.35 -13.71 6.34
N GLN A 111 2.29 -12.88 6.81
CA GLN A 111 2.04 -11.51 7.22
C GLN A 111 2.51 -10.51 6.18
N ILE A 112 1.64 -9.54 5.88
CA ILE A 112 1.97 -8.36 5.10
C ILE A 112 1.92 -7.17 6.06
N VAL A 113 3.06 -6.53 6.33
CA VAL A 113 3.12 -5.36 7.22
C VAL A 113 2.90 -4.09 6.40
N ALA A 114 1.91 -3.29 6.78
CA ALA A 114 1.67 -1.99 6.18
C ALA A 114 2.84 -1.04 6.44
N PRO A 115 3.20 -0.17 5.48
CA PRO A 115 4.06 0.97 5.75
C PRO A 115 3.52 1.81 6.90
N THR A 116 4.41 2.29 7.77
CA THR A 116 4.02 2.95 9.02
C THR A 116 3.24 4.24 8.78
N GLU A 117 3.47 4.93 7.67
CA GLU A 117 2.76 6.16 7.30
C GLU A 117 1.32 5.93 6.81
N TRP A 118 0.90 4.67 6.64
CA TRP A 118 -0.48 4.33 6.27
C TRP A 118 -1.39 4.30 7.49
N THR A 119 -0.84 4.09 8.68
CA THR A 119 -1.62 3.76 9.88
C THR A 119 -1.33 4.73 11.02
N ARG A 120 -2.31 4.92 11.87
CA ARG A 120 -2.15 5.63 13.14
C ARG A 120 -3.06 5.04 14.20
N ILE A 121 -2.85 5.45 15.44
CA ILE A 121 -3.80 5.21 16.53
C ILE A 121 -4.41 6.54 16.96
N SER A 122 -5.73 6.58 17.08
CA SER A 122 -6.48 7.78 17.49
C SER A 122 -7.71 7.33 18.29
N LYS A 123 -7.94 7.97 19.44
CA LYS A 123 -9.08 7.69 20.33
C LYS A 123 -9.29 6.19 20.63
N GLY A 124 -8.20 5.45 20.81
CA GLY A 124 -8.22 4.00 21.10
C GLY A 124 -8.51 3.09 19.90
N SER A 125 -8.64 3.64 18.69
CA SER A 125 -8.83 2.88 17.45
C SER A 125 -7.60 2.98 16.56
N VAL A 126 -7.23 1.85 15.93
CA VAL A 126 -6.27 1.85 14.82
C VAL A 126 -7.02 2.27 13.57
N GLU A 127 -6.44 3.21 12.84
CA GLU A 127 -7.03 3.80 11.65
C GLU A 127 -6.04 3.75 10.49
N VAL A 128 -6.55 3.58 9.27
CA VAL A 128 -5.78 3.56 8.04
C VAL A 128 -6.10 4.79 7.18
N LYS A 129 -5.10 5.33 6.49
CA LYS A 129 -5.25 6.50 5.64
C LYS A 129 -6.19 6.18 4.47
N ALA A 130 -7.26 6.96 4.32
CA ALA A 130 -8.31 6.73 3.35
C ALA A 130 -7.80 6.79 1.89
N SER A 131 -6.94 7.76 1.60
CA SER A 131 -6.35 7.93 0.27
C SER A 131 -5.56 6.70 -0.18
N VAL A 132 -4.84 6.04 0.72
CA VAL A 132 -4.10 4.81 0.43
C VAL A 132 -5.03 3.69 0.02
N ILE A 133 -6.11 3.47 0.79
CA ILE A 133 -7.11 2.43 0.45
C ILE A 133 -7.74 2.73 -0.90
N ALA A 134 -8.16 3.97 -1.13
CA ALA A 134 -8.71 4.40 -2.41
C ALA A 134 -7.74 4.19 -3.57
N TYR A 135 -6.45 4.49 -3.37
CA TYR A 135 -5.42 4.43 -4.41
C TYR A 135 -5.00 3.00 -4.76
N VAL A 136 -4.76 2.18 -3.75
CA VAL A 136 -4.31 0.79 -3.94
C VAL A 136 -5.40 -0.01 -4.66
N PHE A 137 -6.66 0.15 -4.27
CA PHE A 137 -7.77 -0.61 -4.83
C PHE A 137 -8.52 0.12 -5.95
N ASP A 138 -8.04 1.28 -6.42
CA ASP A 138 -8.73 2.09 -7.44
C ASP A 138 -9.13 1.25 -8.66
N ARG A 139 -10.42 1.29 -9.01
CA ARG A 139 -10.98 0.63 -10.22
C ARG A 139 -10.26 1.07 -11.49
N TYR A 140 -9.77 2.29 -11.55
CA TYR A 140 -9.04 2.87 -12.68
C TYR A 140 -7.52 2.93 -12.45
N GLY A 141 -7.01 2.24 -11.42
CA GLY A 141 -5.62 2.36 -10.99
C GLY A 141 -4.58 1.92 -12.03
N ASP A 142 -4.95 1.08 -13.00
CA ASP A 142 -4.08 0.68 -14.11
C ASP A 142 -3.59 1.89 -14.93
N SER A 143 -4.38 2.98 -14.94
CA SER A 143 -4.02 4.23 -15.60
C SER A 143 -2.84 4.95 -14.95
N TYR A 144 -2.55 4.68 -13.68
CA TYR A 144 -1.43 5.28 -12.94
C TYR A 144 -0.06 4.78 -13.41
N LYS A 145 0.01 3.62 -14.06
CA LYS A 145 1.28 2.96 -14.46
C LYS A 145 2.25 2.81 -13.28
N ASP A 146 1.73 2.60 -12.07
CA ASP A 146 2.51 2.47 -10.84
C ASP A 146 2.66 0.99 -10.44
N LYS A 147 3.80 0.39 -10.78
CA LYS A 147 4.10 -1.00 -10.45
C LYS A 147 4.13 -1.28 -8.95
N GLU A 148 4.47 -0.29 -8.13
CA GLU A 148 4.47 -0.46 -6.67
C GLU A 148 3.03 -0.60 -6.17
N ARG A 149 2.10 0.20 -6.71
CA ARG A 149 0.67 0.10 -6.43
C ARG A 149 0.12 -1.26 -6.84
N GLU A 150 0.45 -1.74 -8.05
CA GLU A 150 0.03 -3.08 -8.50
C GLU A 150 0.53 -4.19 -7.55
N ALA A 151 1.80 -4.12 -7.15
CA ALA A 151 2.36 -5.09 -6.21
C ALA A 151 1.66 -5.04 -4.84
N TRP A 152 1.24 -3.85 -4.38
CA TRP A 152 0.43 -3.73 -3.17
C TRP A 152 -0.97 -4.28 -3.33
N ARG A 153 -1.62 -4.03 -4.47
CA ARG A 153 -2.94 -4.58 -4.80
C ARG A 153 -2.90 -6.11 -4.76
N GLU A 154 -1.91 -6.73 -5.41
CA GLU A 154 -1.73 -8.18 -5.42
C GLU A 154 -1.43 -8.74 -4.01
N LYS A 155 -0.53 -8.10 -3.26
CA LYS A 155 -0.20 -8.53 -1.89
C LYS A 155 -1.43 -8.52 -0.97
N LEU A 156 -2.36 -7.60 -1.20
CA LEU A 156 -3.53 -7.37 -0.36
C LEU A 156 -4.83 -7.95 -0.94
N ASP A 157 -4.77 -8.71 -2.05
CA ASP A 157 -5.93 -9.33 -2.70
C ASP A 157 -6.75 -10.21 -1.74
N PHE A 158 -6.06 -10.85 -0.79
CA PHE A 158 -6.69 -11.65 0.26
C PHE A 158 -7.63 -10.86 1.16
N LEU A 159 -7.66 -9.52 1.14
CA LEU A 159 -8.62 -8.72 1.90
C LEU A 159 -10.02 -8.71 1.27
N ASP A 160 -10.21 -9.37 0.13
CA ASP A 160 -11.47 -9.45 -0.63
C ASP A 160 -12.03 -8.09 -1.08
N ILE A 161 -11.20 -7.05 -1.12
CA ILE A 161 -11.59 -5.75 -1.70
C ILE A 161 -11.52 -5.88 -3.21
N LYS A 162 -12.69 -5.82 -3.88
CA LYS A 162 -12.78 -5.85 -5.34
C LYS A 162 -12.17 -4.60 -5.94
N GLU A 163 -12.64 -3.45 -5.46
CA GLU A 163 -12.23 -2.15 -5.97
C GLU A 163 -12.68 -1.01 -5.06
N THR A 164 -12.07 0.14 -5.29
CA THR A 164 -12.49 1.43 -4.75
C THR A 164 -12.71 2.44 -5.87
N ASP A 165 -13.59 3.40 -5.62
CA ASP A 165 -13.74 4.62 -6.40
C ASP A 165 -13.56 5.81 -5.45
N GLY A 166 -12.50 6.57 -5.67
CA GLY A 166 -12.10 7.70 -4.84
C GLY A 166 -12.42 9.02 -5.53
N PHE A 167 -13.19 9.88 -4.88
CA PHE A 167 -13.58 11.18 -5.43
C PHE A 167 -13.28 12.33 -4.46
N PRO A 168 -12.44 13.32 -4.86
CA PRO A 168 -12.17 14.49 -4.04
C PRO A 168 -13.34 15.49 -4.10
N GLY A 169 -14.09 15.60 -3.01
CA GLY A 169 -15.20 16.54 -2.85
C GLY A 169 -14.73 17.99 -2.72
N ILE A 170 -14.91 18.78 -3.78
CA ILE A 170 -14.47 20.18 -3.83
C ILE A 170 -15.27 21.08 -2.86
N ARG A 171 -16.57 20.81 -2.71
CA ARG A 171 -17.49 21.69 -1.95
C ARG A 171 -17.63 21.32 -0.49
N ASP A 172 -17.60 20.02 -0.17
CA ASP A 172 -17.78 19.52 1.20
C ASP A 172 -16.45 19.29 1.92
N SER A 173 -15.32 19.32 1.20
CA SER A 173 -13.98 19.05 1.73
C SER A 173 -13.81 17.62 2.26
N TYR A 174 -14.52 16.66 1.66
CA TYR A 174 -14.38 15.22 1.94
C TYR A 174 -13.68 14.50 0.80
N LEU A 175 -12.81 13.54 1.13
CA LEU A 175 -12.49 12.45 0.21
C LEU A 175 -13.61 11.41 0.31
N HIS A 176 -14.38 11.25 -0.77
CA HIS A 176 -15.37 10.19 -0.89
C HIS A 176 -14.67 8.91 -1.34
N VAL A 177 -14.84 7.83 -0.60
CA VAL A 177 -14.28 6.51 -0.92
C VAL A 177 -15.44 5.53 -0.98
N SER A 178 -15.78 5.10 -2.19
CA SER A 178 -16.73 4.00 -2.39
C SER A 178 -15.93 2.71 -2.52
N LEU A 179 -16.15 1.76 -1.61
CA LEU A 179 -15.45 0.47 -1.58
C LEU A 179 -16.44 -0.66 -1.83
N THR A 180 -16.06 -1.58 -2.71
CA THR A 180 -16.83 -2.80 -2.97
C THR A 180 -16.01 -4.03 -2.58
N TYR A 181 -16.60 -4.92 -1.79
CA TYR A 181 -16.02 -6.24 -1.50
C TYR A 181 -16.45 -7.26 -2.56
N ASN A 182 -15.64 -8.31 -2.76
CA ASN A 182 -16.04 -9.48 -3.55
C ASN A 182 -17.22 -10.20 -2.87
N ASP A 183 -18.14 -10.74 -3.67
CA ASP A 183 -19.19 -11.61 -3.16
C ASP A 183 -18.57 -12.97 -2.82
N LYS A 184 -18.54 -13.30 -1.51
CA LYS A 184 -18.21 -14.65 -1.01
C LYS A 184 -19.35 -15.62 -1.24
#